data_AF-A0A7C5DGQ6-F1
#
_entry.id   AF-A0A7C5DGQ6-F1
#
_cell.length_a   1.000
_cell.length_b   1.000
_cell.length_c   1.000
_cell.angle_alpha   90.00
_cell.angle_beta   90.00
_cell.angle_gamma   90.00
#
_symmetry.space_group_name_H-M   'P 1'
#
loop_
_entity.id
_entity.type
_entity.pdbx_description
1 polymer ?
#
loop_
_entity_poly.entity_id
_entity_poly.type
_entity_poly.pdbx_seq_one_letter_code
_entity_poly.pdbx_strand_id
1 'polypeptide(L)'
;MYKNVRMVSHNNLLKTLKFRKKDVPRLRYGIIHSQIGFHDGVSIVIKQLEKVMVEELGINKGNIYYLVGKAKSRGRNIHQRKVLWHRYRTNQLMLRYFEKGYSDELREEIEQAIGEAESAVREFVEKNKIDVLIVHNSSHPVNFISSIGISRYYKHNILEGKRTPKYILWWHDSHLERPRFRNPSDEARKYLLEG
;
A
#
# COMPACT_ATOMS: atom_id res chain seq x y z
N MET A 1 -33.25 -3.47 18.65
CA MET A 1 -33.57 -2.21 17.94
C MET A 1 -32.43 -1.88 16.99
N TYR A 2 -32.52 -2.34 15.74
CA TYR A 2 -31.54 -2.00 14.71
C TYR A 2 -31.82 -0.58 14.21
N LYS A 3 -30.93 0.36 14.55
CA LYS A 3 -30.99 1.72 13.99
C LYS A 3 -30.62 1.66 12.50
N ASN A 4 -31.52 2.23 11.71
CA ASN A 4 -31.41 2.51 10.28
C ASN A 4 -30.00 2.98 9.88
N VAL A 5 -29.24 2.11 9.21
CA VAL A 5 -28.10 2.54 8.40
C VAL A 5 -28.69 3.10 7.11
N ARG A 6 -28.79 4.44 7.02
CA ARG A 6 -29.09 5.11 5.76
C ARG A 6 -28.03 4.67 4.73
N MET A 7 -28.46 3.97 3.69
CA MET A 7 -27.67 3.79 2.48
C MET A 7 -27.36 5.17 1.90
N VAL A 8 -26.15 5.65 2.17
CA VAL A 8 -25.59 6.81 1.46
C VAL A 8 -25.51 6.40 0.00
N SER A 9 -26.15 7.17 -0.88
CA SER A 9 -26.15 6.85 -2.31
C SER A 9 -24.72 6.75 -2.83
N HIS A 10 -24.44 5.66 -3.55
CA HIS A 10 -23.11 5.33 -4.10
C HIS A 10 -22.51 6.44 -4.99
N ASN A 11 -23.34 7.41 -5.43
CA ASN A 11 -22.93 8.47 -6.34
C ASN A 11 -22.29 9.70 -5.67
N ASN A 12 -22.30 9.80 -4.33
CA ASN A 12 -21.73 10.96 -3.60
C ASN A 12 -20.41 10.69 -2.86
N LEU A 13 -19.86 9.47 -2.92
CA LEU A 13 -18.75 9.04 -2.04
C LEU A 13 -17.35 9.17 -2.64
N LEU A 14 -17.20 9.51 -3.91
CA LEU A 14 -15.89 9.66 -4.54
C LEU A 14 -15.63 11.11 -4.93
N LYS A 15 -15.21 11.94 -3.97
CA LYS A 15 -14.47 13.18 -4.26
C LYS A 15 -13.06 12.83 -4.75
N THR A 16 -12.95 12.09 -5.85
CA THR A 16 -11.68 11.79 -6.50
C THR A 16 -11.09 13.08 -7.06
N LEU A 17 -9.80 13.25 -6.87
CA LEU A 17 -9.11 14.41 -7.37
C LEU A 17 -9.17 14.47 -8.89
N LYS A 18 -9.56 15.61 -9.45
CA LYS A 18 -9.49 15.85 -10.89
C LYS A 18 -8.22 16.62 -11.18
N PHE A 19 -7.20 15.92 -11.69
CA PHE A 19 -5.97 16.52 -12.18
C PHE A 19 -5.99 16.58 -13.70
N ARG A 20 -5.48 17.67 -14.27
CA ARG A 20 -5.26 17.81 -15.72
C ARG A 20 -3.82 17.43 -16.04
N LYS A 21 -3.53 17.13 -17.31
CA LYS A 21 -2.17 16.80 -17.78
C LYS A 21 -1.13 17.86 -17.37
N LYS A 22 -1.48 19.14 -17.42
CA LYS A 22 -0.61 20.25 -17.01
C LYS A 22 -0.29 20.31 -15.51
N ASP A 23 -1.10 19.66 -14.67
CA ASP A 23 -0.91 19.67 -13.22
C ASP A 23 0.14 18.60 -12.80
N VAL A 24 0.33 17.55 -13.61
CA VAL A 24 1.20 16.37 -13.35
C VAL A 24 2.60 16.74 -12.80
N PRO A 25 3.38 17.66 -13.41
CA PRO A 25 4.73 17.96 -12.94
C PRO A 25 4.80 18.59 -11.53
N ARG A 26 3.68 19.14 -11.05
CA ARG A 26 3.57 19.88 -9.78
C ARG A 26 2.97 19.06 -8.65
N LEU A 27 2.44 17.87 -8.95
CA LEU A 27 1.84 16.99 -7.95
C LEU A 27 2.91 16.39 -7.03
N ARG A 28 2.50 16.02 -5.81
CA ARG A 28 3.33 15.32 -4.84
C ARG A 28 3.05 13.83 -4.91
N TYR A 29 4.08 13.05 -5.21
CA TYR A 29 3.99 11.61 -5.43
C TYR A 29 4.51 10.84 -4.22
N GLY A 30 3.71 9.91 -3.73
CA GLY A 30 4.12 8.95 -2.71
C GLY A 30 4.30 7.58 -3.35
N ILE A 31 5.46 6.96 -3.16
CA ILE A 31 5.76 5.61 -3.62
C ILE A 31 5.85 4.71 -2.40
N ILE A 32 4.97 3.71 -2.31
CA ILE A 32 5.02 2.68 -1.26
C ILE A 32 5.74 1.45 -1.80
N HIS A 33 6.75 0.97 -1.06
CA HIS A 33 7.51 -0.20 -1.45
C HIS A 33 8.12 -0.96 -0.24
N SER A 34 8.16 -2.29 -0.25
CA SER A 34 8.92 -3.07 0.73
C SER A 34 10.42 -2.72 0.92
N GLN A 35 11.19 -2.37 -0.12
CA GLN A 35 12.55 -1.86 0.03
C GLN A 35 13.06 -1.07 -1.19
N ILE A 36 14.08 -0.21 -0.98
CA ILE A 36 14.71 0.58 -2.05
C ILE A 36 16.24 0.69 -1.88
N GLY A 37 16.94 0.90 -3.01
CA GLY A 37 18.38 1.16 -3.04
C GLY A 37 19.26 -0.10 -2.97
N PHE A 38 18.68 -1.29 -3.13
CA PHE A 38 19.41 -2.56 -3.19
C PHE A 38 19.67 -2.98 -4.65
N HIS A 39 20.57 -3.94 -4.84
CA HIS A 39 20.88 -4.53 -6.16
C HIS A 39 19.95 -5.72 -6.44
N ASP A 40 18.64 -5.51 -6.31
CA ASP A 40 17.62 -6.49 -6.64
C ASP A 40 16.65 -5.95 -7.69
N GLY A 41 15.96 -6.86 -8.40
CA GLY A 41 15.03 -6.47 -9.48
C GLY A 41 13.95 -5.49 -9.02
N VAL A 42 13.53 -5.63 -7.77
CA VAL A 42 12.47 -4.84 -7.15
C VAL A 42 12.89 -3.37 -6.93
N SER A 43 14.11 -3.14 -6.43
CA SER A 43 14.69 -1.80 -6.24
C SER A 43 15.06 -1.15 -7.58
N ILE A 44 15.43 -1.95 -8.58
CA ILE A 44 15.75 -1.47 -9.93
C ILE A 44 14.51 -0.84 -10.59
N VAL A 45 13.33 -1.47 -10.45
CA VAL A 45 12.09 -0.93 -11.02
C VAL A 45 11.73 0.42 -10.41
N ILE A 46 11.91 0.61 -9.09
CA ILE A 46 11.71 1.92 -8.47
C ILE A 46 12.67 2.99 -9.01
N LYS A 47 13.92 2.62 -9.30
CA LYS A 47 14.87 3.56 -9.91
C LYS A 47 14.47 3.92 -11.35
N GLN A 48 13.97 2.95 -12.12
CA GLN A 48 13.45 3.20 -13.47
C GLN A 48 12.21 4.09 -13.44
N LEU A 49 11.31 3.88 -12.47
CA LEU A 49 10.15 4.74 -12.25
C LEU A 49 10.57 6.18 -11.96
N GLU A 50 11.47 6.39 -11.00
CA GLU A 50 11.97 7.72 -10.66
C GLU A 50 12.55 8.40 -11.89
N LYS A 51 13.34 7.67 -12.69
CA LYS A 51 13.93 8.16 -13.93
C LYS A 51 12.86 8.65 -14.91
N VAL A 52 11.86 7.83 -15.23
CA VAL A 52 10.77 8.19 -16.15
C VAL A 52 9.96 9.37 -15.62
N MET A 53 9.66 9.40 -14.32
CA MET A 53 8.93 10.50 -13.69
C MET A 53 9.67 11.84 -13.83
N VAL A 54 10.99 11.83 -13.63
CA VAL A 54 11.79 13.05 -13.69
C VAL A 54 12.05 13.47 -15.14
N GLU A 55 12.54 12.55 -15.98
CA GLU A 55 13.03 12.86 -17.32
C GLU A 55 11.88 13.03 -18.32
N GLU A 56 10.87 12.16 -18.28
CA GLU A 56 9.79 12.14 -19.28
C GLU A 56 8.54 12.92 -18.84
N LEU A 57 8.24 12.91 -17.53
CA LEU A 57 7.06 13.60 -16.98
C LEU A 57 7.38 14.97 -16.39
N GLY A 58 8.66 15.37 -16.35
CA GLY A 58 9.11 16.65 -15.82
C GLY A 58 8.82 16.85 -14.32
N ILE A 59 8.62 15.75 -13.57
CA ILE A 59 8.31 15.82 -12.14
C ILE A 59 9.58 16.19 -11.38
N ASN A 60 9.52 17.23 -10.55
CA ASN A 60 10.64 17.58 -9.69
C ASN A 60 10.91 16.45 -8.69
N LYS A 61 12.16 15.98 -8.60
CA LYS A 61 12.57 14.92 -7.65
C LYS A 61 12.21 15.24 -6.19
N GLY A 62 12.19 16.51 -5.79
CA GLY A 62 11.76 16.97 -4.48
C GLY A 62 10.27 16.73 -4.17
N ASN A 63 9.46 16.44 -5.20
CA ASN A 63 8.05 16.07 -5.07
C ASN A 63 7.81 14.56 -5.00
N ILE A 64 8.88 13.74 -5.03
CA ILE A 64 8.78 12.28 -4.93
C ILE A 64 9.19 11.84 -3.52
N TYR A 65 8.27 11.17 -2.84
CA TYR A 65 8.39 10.68 -1.47
C TYR A 65 8.25 9.16 -1.44
N TYR A 66 8.95 8.51 -0.51
CA TYR A 66 8.99 7.07 -0.39
C TYR A 66 8.56 6.65 1.01
N LEU A 67 7.63 5.70 1.08
CA LEU A 67 7.29 4.98 2.30
C LEU A 67 7.73 3.53 2.12
N VAL A 68 8.72 3.10 2.88
CA VAL A 68 9.38 1.81 2.63
C VAL A 68 9.64 0.96 3.86
N GLY A 69 9.74 -0.35 3.66
CA GLY A 69 10.16 -1.27 4.71
C GLY A 69 11.62 -1.12 5.10
N LYS A 70 12.50 -1.02 4.09
CA LYS A 70 13.94 -0.90 4.25
C LYS A 70 14.58 -0.06 3.14
N ALA A 71 15.54 0.79 3.47
CA ALA A 71 16.31 1.56 2.50
C ALA A 71 17.81 1.41 2.73
N LYS A 72 18.60 1.30 1.65
CA LYS A 72 20.08 1.29 1.74
C LYS A 72 20.64 2.67 2.10
N SER A 73 20.02 3.74 1.60
CA SER A 73 20.38 5.12 1.89
C SER A 73 19.29 5.81 2.70
N ARG A 74 19.69 6.85 3.45
CA ARG A 74 18.75 7.77 4.11
C ARG A 74 18.58 9.00 3.24
N GLY A 75 17.38 9.57 3.26
CA GLY A 75 17.05 10.82 2.58
C GLY A 75 15.83 11.45 3.24
N ARG A 76 15.68 12.77 3.11
CA ARG A 76 14.55 13.50 3.74
C ARG A 76 13.19 13.04 3.21
N ASN A 77 13.15 12.54 1.98
CA ASN A 77 11.94 12.03 1.33
C ASN A 77 11.73 10.52 1.54
N ILE A 78 12.58 9.84 2.31
CA ILE A 78 12.52 8.39 2.53
C ILE A 78 12.07 8.12 3.97
N HIS A 79 10.87 7.55 4.11
CA HIS A 79 10.25 7.21 5.38
C HIS A 79 10.27 5.69 5.55
N GLN A 80 10.96 5.21 6.58
CA GLN A 80 11.07 3.77 6.85
C GLN A 80 10.06 3.32 7.91
N ARG A 81 9.38 2.19 7.65
CA ARG A 81 8.44 1.52 8.55
C ARG A 81 8.62 0.02 8.43
N LYS A 82 9.17 -0.62 9.48
CA LYS A 82 9.55 -2.04 9.45
C LYS A 82 8.42 -2.98 9.05
N VAL A 83 7.17 -2.66 9.42
CA VAL A 83 5.97 -3.43 9.08
C VAL A 83 5.77 -3.62 7.57
N LEU A 84 6.31 -2.70 6.75
CA LEU A 84 6.24 -2.79 5.29
C LEU A 84 7.37 -3.65 4.70
N TRP A 85 8.35 -4.06 5.51
CA TRP A 85 9.46 -4.84 5.00
C TRP A 85 9.02 -6.29 4.83
N HIS A 86 9.16 -6.82 3.62
CA HIS A 86 8.74 -8.18 3.32
C HIS A 86 9.40 -9.25 4.20
N ARG A 87 10.61 -9.00 4.72
CA ARG A 87 11.30 -9.93 5.65
C ARG A 87 10.88 -9.77 7.12
N TYR A 88 10.01 -8.81 7.42
CA TYR A 88 9.47 -8.67 8.75
C TYR A 88 8.68 -9.91 9.14
N ARG A 89 8.85 -10.37 10.40
CA ARG A 89 8.34 -11.68 10.85
C ARG A 89 6.86 -11.85 10.53
N THR A 90 6.05 -10.83 10.82
CA THR A 90 4.60 -10.88 10.64
C THR A 90 4.20 -11.03 9.16
N ASN A 91 4.94 -10.40 8.23
CA ASN A 91 4.74 -10.61 6.79
C ASN A 91 5.08 -12.05 6.36
N GLN A 92 5.99 -12.72 7.07
CA GLN A 92 6.33 -14.11 6.81
C GLN A 92 5.32 -15.09 7.42
N LEU A 93 4.53 -14.69 8.42
CA LEU A 93 3.47 -15.53 8.99
C LEU A 93 2.40 -15.83 7.94
N MET A 94 1.97 -14.81 7.20
CA MET A 94 1.05 -14.95 6.09
C MET A 94 1.50 -16.01 5.08
N LEU A 95 2.78 -16.00 4.73
CA LEU A 95 3.36 -16.96 3.79
C LEU A 95 3.37 -18.40 4.31
N ARG A 96 3.51 -18.59 5.62
CA ARG A 96 3.63 -19.90 6.27
C ARG A 96 2.29 -20.54 6.57
N TYR A 97 1.28 -19.72 6.86
CA TYR A 97 -0.02 -20.15 7.37
C TYR A 97 -1.17 -19.90 6.39
N PHE A 98 -0.89 -19.38 5.19
CA PHE A 98 -1.90 -19.08 4.15
C PHE A 98 -2.93 -20.20 3.95
N GLU A 99 -2.46 -21.44 3.74
CA GLU A 99 -3.33 -22.61 3.52
C GLU A 99 -3.78 -23.27 4.83
N LYS A 100 -3.02 -23.08 5.91
CA LYS A 100 -3.23 -23.78 7.20
C LYS A 100 -4.23 -23.07 8.12
N GLY A 101 -4.41 -21.77 7.95
CA GLY A 101 -5.14 -20.92 8.89
C GLY A 101 -4.25 -20.39 10.01
N TYR A 102 -4.77 -19.39 10.73
CA TYR A 102 -4.10 -18.70 11.83
C TYR A 102 -4.79 -19.07 13.14
N SER A 103 -4.00 -19.35 14.19
CA SER A 103 -4.52 -19.35 15.56
C SER A 103 -4.99 -17.94 15.94
N ASP A 104 -5.78 -17.82 17.01
CA ASP A 104 -6.27 -16.51 17.46
C ASP A 104 -5.12 -15.55 17.81
N GLU A 105 -4.06 -16.04 18.47
CA GLU A 105 -2.85 -15.27 18.77
C GLU A 105 -2.17 -14.73 17.49
N LEU A 106 -2.04 -15.57 16.45
CA LEU A 106 -1.45 -15.15 15.17
C LEU A 106 -2.35 -14.15 14.44
N ARG A 107 -3.67 -14.30 14.56
CA ARG A 107 -4.65 -13.38 13.99
C ARG A 107 -4.54 -12.00 14.63
N GLU A 108 -4.41 -11.92 15.95
CA GLU A 108 -4.17 -10.67 16.66
C GLU A 108 -2.87 -10.00 16.22
N GLU A 109 -1.77 -10.75 16.08
CA GLU A 109 -0.49 -10.23 15.57
C GLU A 109 -0.63 -9.66 14.14
N ILE A 110 -1.34 -10.38 13.27
CA ILE A 110 -1.62 -9.96 11.88
C ILE A 110 -2.46 -8.67 11.87
N GLU A 111 -3.54 -8.62 12.64
CA GLU A 111 -4.42 -7.44 12.74
C GLU A 111 -3.68 -6.21 13.26
N GLN A 112 -2.85 -6.37 14.29
CA GLN A 112 -2.03 -5.29 14.81
C GLN A 112 -1.10 -4.76 13.72
N ALA A 113 -0.40 -5.64 13.01
CA ALA A 113 0.50 -5.24 11.93
C ALA A 113 -0.24 -4.55 10.77
N ILE A 114 -1.46 -4.97 10.45
CA ILE A 114 -2.31 -4.29 9.46
C ILE A 114 -2.65 -2.87 9.94
N GLY A 115 -3.04 -2.70 11.21
CA GLY A 115 -3.31 -1.38 11.79
C GLY A 115 -2.09 -0.46 11.80
N GLU A 116 -0.91 -1.01 12.09
CA GLU A 116 0.37 -0.30 12.00
C GLU A 116 0.68 0.14 10.56
N ALA A 117 0.43 -0.74 9.57
CA ALA A 117 0.61 -0.41 8.16
C ALA A 117 -0.37 0.67 7.70
N GLU A 118 -1.65 0.60 8.09
CA GLU A 118 -2.64 1.64 7.81
C GLU A 118 -2.20 2.99 8.38
N SER A 119 -1.78 3.01 9.64
CA SER A 119 -1.31 4.21 10.34
C SER A 119 -0.08 4.82 9.66
N ALA A 120 0.87 3.97 9.25
CA ALA A 120 2.04 4.40 8.50
C ALA A 120 1.68 5.07 7.17
N VAL A 121 0.71 4.53 6.42
CA VAL A 121 0.22 5.11 5.17
C VAL A 121 -0.45 6.46 5.44
N ARG A 122 -1.30 6.52 6.45
CA ARG A 122 -2.02 7.74 6.86
C ARG A 122 -1.05 8.86 7.20
N GLU A 123 -0.12 8.61 8.12
CA GLU A 123 0.92 9.56 8.52
C GLU A 123 1.73 10.04 7.32
N PHE A 124 2.14 9.10 6.45
CA PHE A 124 2.93 9.42 5.27
C PHE A 124 2.19 10.33 4.30
N VAL A 125 0.93 10.03 4.00
CA VAL A 125 0.10 10.83 3.10
C VAL A 125 -0.19 12.21 3.70
N GLU A 126 -0.59 12.27 4.96
CA GLU A 126 -0.99 13.51 5.62
C GLU A 126 0.19 14.46 5.87
N LYS A 127 1.34 13.92 6.29
CA LYS A 127 2.56 14.71 6.54
C LYS A 127 3.12 15.28 5.25
N ASN A 128 3.20 14.45 4.21
CA ASN A 128 3.83 14.84 2.95
C ASN A 128 2.85 15.42 1.93
N LYS A 129 1.55 15.55 2.27
CA LYS A 129 0.49 16.08 1.39
C LYS A 129 0.49 15.40 0.01
N ILE A 130 0.47 14.07 0.02
CA ILE A 130 0.55 13.27 -1.20
C ILE A 130 -0.73 13.45 -2.04
N ASP A 131 -0.55 13.73 -3.33
CA ASP A 131 -1.63 13.87 -4.33
C ASP A 131 -1.88 12.57 -5.09
N VAL A 132 -0.80 11.84 -5.38
CA VAL A 132 -0.81 10.57 -6.11
C VAL A 132 0.00 9.54 -5.34
N LEU A 133 -0.63 8.42 -5.01
CA LEU A 133 0.00 7.30 -4.33
C LEU A 133 0.22 6.17 -5.34
N ILE A 134 1.49 5.83 -5.57
CA ILE A 134 1.92 4.70 -6.39
C ILE A 134 2.29 3.57 -5.43
N VAL A 135 1.59 2.45 -5.52
CA VAL A 135 1.86 1.28 -4.69
C VAL A 135 2.41 0.19 -5.58
N HIS A 136 3.69 -0.10 -5.36
CA HIS A 136 4.41 -1.06 -6.18
C HIS A 136 4.45 -2.42 -5.50
N ASN A 137 4.11 -3.45 -6.28
CA ASN A 137 4.21 -4.86 -5.88
C ASN A 137 3.36 -5.25 -4.65
N SER A 138 2.26 -4.56 -4.37
CA SER A 138 1.36 -4.89 -3.26
C SER A 138 0.71 -6.28 -3.41
N SER A 139 0.46 -6.75 -4.63
CA SER A 139 -0.16 -8.07 -4.84
C SER A 139 0.76 -9.26 -4.51
N HIS A 140 2.06 -9.02 -4.30
CA HIS A 140 2.98 -10.08 -3.90
C HIS A 140 2.68 -10.53 -2.47
N PRO A 141 2.60 -11.84 -2.19
CA PRO A 141 2.07 -12.33 -0.92
C PRO A 141 2.93 -11.96 0.31
N VAL A 142 4.20 -11.61 0.10
CA VAL A 142 5.08 -11.09 1.17
C VAL A 142 4.76 -9.65 1.60
N ASN A 143 3.92 -8.93 0.83
CA ASN A 143 3.51 -7.56 1.08
C ASN A 143 2.05 -7.49 1.57
N PHE A 144 1.45 -8.65 1.90
CA PHE A 144 0.05 -8.78 2.27
C PHE A 144 -0.42 -7.77 3.33
N ILE A 145 0.31 -7.65 4.44
CA ILE A 145 -0.02 -6.71 5.53
C ILE A 145 -0.08 -5.27 5.00
N SER A 146 0.90 -4.88 4.19
CA SER A 146 0.93 -3.53 3.61
C SER A 146 -0.24 -3.30 2.66
N SER A 147 -0.64 -4.31 1.88
CA SER A 147 -1.74 -4.21 0.91
C SER A 147 -3.08 -4.01 1.61
N ILE A 148 -3.34 -4.77 2.67
CA ILE A 148 -4.57 -4.60 3.46
C ILE A 148 -4.55 -3.28 4.23
N GLY A 149 -3.40 -2.90 4.82
CA GLY A 149 -3.27 -1.60 5.48
C GLY A 149 -3.58 -0.43 4.54
N ILE A 150 -3.16 -0.52 3.27
CA ILE A 150 -3.49 0.47 2.23
C ILE A 150 -4.98 0.43 1.89
N SER A 151 -5.57 -0.76 1.71
CA SER A 151 -7.01 -0.89 1.44
C SER A 151 -7.85 -0.26 2.56
N ARG A 152 -7.53 -0.58 3.84
CA ARG A 152 -8.22 -0.03 5.01
C ARG A 152 -8.06 1.48 5.12
N TYR A 153 -6.87 2.02 4.82
CA TYR A 153 -6.65 3.47 4.74
C TYR A 153 -7.62 4.13 3.75
N TYR A 154 -7.76 3.58 2.54
CA TYR A 154 -8.69 4.12 1.55
C TYR A 154 -10.15 3.97 1.99
N LYS A 155 -10.54 2.78 2.44
CA LYS A 155 -11.90 2.47 2.90
C LYS A 155 -12.34 3.40 4.03
N HIS A 156 -11.54 3.54 5.09
CA HIS A 156 -11.86 4.41 6.22
C HIS A 156 -12.00 5.87 5.78
N ASN A 157 -11.08 6.39 4.96
CA ASN A 157 -11.18 7.77 4.49
C ASN A 157 -12.40 8.00 3.58
N ILE A 158 -12.75 7.05 2.72
CA ILE A 158 -13.95 7.14 1.87
C ILE A 158 -15.21 7.17 2.74
N LEU A 159 -15.31 6.26 3.71
CA LEU A 159 -16.45 6.18 4.66
C LEU A 159 -16.58 7.46 5.50
N GLU A 160 -15.46 8.08 5.86
CA GLU A 160 -15.42 9.34 6.60
C GLU A 160 -15.59 10.59 5.71
N GLY A 161 -15.77 10.41 4.39
CA GLY A 161 -15.88 11.53 3.44
C GLY A 161 -14.59 12.36 3.30
N LYS A 162 -13.45 11.81 3.73
CA LYS A 162 -12.12 12.44 3.62
C LYS A 162 -11.58 12.29 2.20
N ARG A 163 -10.80 13.28 1.79
CA ARG A 163 -10.08 13.26 0.51
C ARG A 163 -8.93 12.26 0.59
N THR A 164 -8.78 11.43 -0.44
CA THR A 164 -7.67 10.49 -0.61
C THR A 164 -6.82 10.86 -1.83
N PRO A 165 -5.52 10.49 -1.85
CA PRO A 165 -4.70 10.63 -3.05
C PRO A 165 -5.22 9.73 -4.17
N LYS A 166 -4.97 10.12 -5.42
CA LYS A 166 -5.21 9.20 -6.54
C LYS A 166 -4.34 7.95 -6.37
N TYR A 167 -4.97 6.79 -6.52
CA TYR A 167 -4.30 5.51 -6.35
C TYR A 167 -3.84 4.96 -7.70
N ILE A 168 -2.57 4.57 -7.80
CA ILE A 168 -2.02 3.81 -8.92
C ILE A 168 -1.46 2.51 -8.35
N LEU A 169 -2.15 1.41 -8.66
CA LEU A 169 -1.65 0.07 -8.40
C LEU A 169 -0.66 -0.29 -9.52
N TRP A 170 0.60 -0.51 -9.17
CA TRP A 170 1.58 -1.06 -10.09
C TRP A 170 1.91 -2.50 -9.69
N TRP A 171 1.35 -3.42 -10.46
CA TRP A 171 1.39 -4.85 -10.23
C TRP A 171 2.36 -5.58 -11.17
N HIS A 172 3.11 -6.53 -10.62
CA HIS A 172 3.73 -7.66 -11.31
C HIS A 172 3.74 -8.86 -10.34
N ASP A 173 3.68 -10.10 -10.84
CA ASP A 173 3.84 -11.35 -10.06
C ASP A 173 2.81 -11.53 -8.92
N SER A 174 1.61 -12.01 -9.27
CA SER A 174 0.52 -12.25 -8.30
C SER A 174 0.70 -13.55 -7.52
N HIS A 175 0.29 -13.55 -6.25
CA HIS A 175 0.13 -14.78 -5.48
C HIS A 175 -0.78 -15.81 -6.18
N LEU A 176 -1.78 -15.36 -6.95
CA LEU A 176 -2.71 -16.21 -7.69
C LEU A 176 -2.02 -17.12 -8.71
N GLU A 177 -0.81 -16.77 -9.14
CA GLU A 177 -0.06 -17.52 -10.16
C GLU A 177 0.73 -18.69 -9.55
N ARG A 178 0.89 -18.76 -8.22
CA ARG A 178 1.77 -19.74 -7.57
C ARG A 178 0.96 -20.84 -6.86
N PRO A 179 1.32 -22.13 -7.04
CA PRO A 179 0.55 -23.27 -6.47
C PRO A 179 0.26 -23.16 -4.97
N ARG A 180 1.25 -22.74 -4.18
CA ARG A 180 1.18 -22.57 -2.70
C ARG A 180 0.20 -21.50 -2.19
N PHE A 181 -0.46 -20.77 -3.09
CA PHE A 181 -1.50 -19.79 -2.73
C PHE A 181 -2.83 -20.08 -3.43
N ARG A 182 -2.99 -21.28 -4.03
CA ARG A 182 -4.25 -21.67 -4.68
C ARG A 182 -5.33 -22.06 -3.68
N ASN A 183 -4.94 -22.50 -2.48
CA ASN A 183 -5.84 -23.03 -1.47
C ASN A 183 -5.80 -22.19 -0.19
N PRO A 184 -6.28 -20.94 -0.19
CA PRO A 184 -6.33 -20.16 1.04
C PRO A 184 -7.26 -20.83 2.06
N SER A 185 -6.80 -20.84 3.32
CA SER A 185 -7.66 -21.13 4.48
C SER A 185 -8.81 -20.12 4.57
N ASP A 186 -9.87 -20.47 5.29
CA ASP A 186 -11.02 -19.57 5.51
C ASP A 186 -10.59 -18.24 6.12
N GLU A 187 -9.58 -18.29 6.99
CA GLU A 187 -9.02 -17.13 7.65
C GLU A 187 -8.27 -16.23 6.66
N ALA A 188 -7.48 -16.82 5.76
CA ALA A 188 -6.81 -16.08 4.70
C ALA A 188 -7.82 -15.48 3.69
N ARG A 189 -8.93 -16.19 3.41
CA ARG A 189 -9.97 -15.70 2.48
C ARG A 189 -10.64 -14.42 2.97
N LYS A 190 -10.92 -14.30 4.26
CA LYS A 190 -11.54 -13.09 4.85
C LYS A 190 -10.78 -11.83 4.47
N TYR A 191 -9.45 -11.89 4.57
CA TYR A 191 -8.56 -10.81 4.22
C TYR A 191 -8.43 -10.55 2.72
N LEU A 192 -8.42 -11.60 1.89
CA LEU A 192 -8.34 -11.45 0.43
C LEU A 192 -9.57 -10.72 -0.15
N LEU A 193 -10.70 -10.79 0.54
CA LEU A 193 -11.93 -10.07 0.17
C LEU A 193 -11.95 -8.61 0.67
N GLU A 194 -10.99 -8.21 1.51
CA GLU A 194 -10.86 -6.82 2.01
C GLU A 194 -9.99 -5.93 1.12
N GLY A 195 -9.12 -6.49 0.28
CA GLY A 195 -8.17 -5.79 -0.58
C GLY A 195 -8.59 -5.73 -2.04
#